data_AF-A0A1G2Q8Z6-F1
#
_entry.id   AF-A0A1G2Q8Z6-F1
#
_cell.length_a   1.000
_cell.length_b   1.000
_cell.length_c   1.000
_cell.angle_alpha   90.00
_cell.angle_beta   90.00
_cell.angle_gamma   90.00
#
_symmetry.space_group_name_H-M   'P 1'
#
loop_
_entity.id
_entity.type
_entity.pdbx_description
1 polymer ?
#
loop_
_entity_poly.entity_id
_entity_poly.type
_entity_poly.pdbx_seq_one_letter_code
_entity_poly.pdbx_strand_id
1 'polypeptide(L)'
;MEKMGNVIRYLPWVVFWFLVIAGVIEARFALMGIDLPWSLISITLLALAYLIWDVGKKNVPASPPHKAVLTFWGNRTGWCGEKPVVLDEGDYLMMAYWPFKIDLIPIKVEKINRDEIPVKDIICKSSVKDEGEEGAGGIEAGGRVSAFFSYTFVPDPDRIMEYINSGQAEGVGKILDDRIAEVLRQSGRDHTWEELQFSSDKLTALVLVRICGEKPVALKIGADGKTIRDHHGKPQEIGIDVPGEEKRIPAVKEIEECTVDEIEYFLDKIHTNGGYTDVADLGIKVVRANLERFELGEDLKKAAENVAREQQERRAEVYEIGTELAQAQKLLDEYVKAGLSKTLEDCVMEIRRRKTQREGQNVKTFEIPGLAEGLGAIGAMIANRQGPPPEVKPEPTPSPEPEPETKPEPVPEPTPPPKPEPKPAPEPEQSHKKTRRKRGGQKKQGGRL
;
A
#
# COMPACT_ATOMS: atom_id res chain seq x y z
N MET A 1 38.79 8.18 10.78
CA MET A 1 37.67 7.50 11.46
C MET A 1 37.83 5.98 11.43
N GLU A 2 37.93 5.32 10.26
CA GLU A 2 38.15 3.85 10.20
C GLU A 2 39.31 3.32 11.05
N LYS A 3 40.45 4.05 11.07
CA LYS A 3 41.63 3.66 11.86
C LYS A 3 41.34 3.53 13.36
N MET A 4 40.50 4.41 13.93
CA MET A 4 40.19 4.39 15.36
C MET A 4 39.17 3.29 15.68
N GLY A 5 38.19 3.06 14.80
CA GLY A 5 37.27 1.92 14.89
C GLY A 5 38.03 0.59 14.91
N ASN A 6 39.05 0.44 14.06
CA ASN A 6 39.92 -0.75 14.07
C ASN A 6 40.68 -0.89 15.39
N VAL A 7 41.25 0.20 15.94
CA VAL A 7 41.94 0.14 17.23
C VAL A 7 41.00 -0.34 18.34
N ILE A 8 39.79 0.22 18.44
CA ILE A 8 38.84 -0.18 19.48
C ILE A 8 38.39 -1.64 19.29
N ARG A 9 38.20 -2.08 18.04
CA ARG A 9 37.86 -3.48 17.70
C ARG A 9 38.95 -4.47 18.13
N TYR A 10 40.22 -4.12 17.95
CA TYR A 10 41.35 -5.01 18.27
C TYR A 10 41.85 -4.86 19.71
N LEU A 11 41.49 -3.79 20.43
CA LEU A 11 41.97 -3.54 21.79
C LEU A 11 41.67 -4.71 22.75
N PRO A 12 40.45 -5.29 22.81
CA PRO A 12 40.18 -6.47 23.64
C PRO A 12 41.07 -7.67 23.30
N TRP A 13 41.33 -7.87 22.00
CA TRP A 13 42.21 -8.95 21.53
C TRP A 13 43.67 -8.72 21.91
N VAL A 14 44.16 -7.48 21.82
CA VAL A 14 45.52 -7.12 22.24
C VAL A 14 45.68 -7.34 23.75
N VAL A 15 44.71 -6.92 24.56
CA VAL A 15 44.72 -7.16 26.01
C VAL A 15 44.67 -8.66 26.32
N PHE A 16 43.79 -9.41 25.66
CA PHE A 16 43.69 -10.85 25.81
C PHE A 16 45.02 -11.56 25.49
N TRP A 17 45.61 -11.29 24.32
CA TRP A 17 46.88 -11.90 23.92
C TRP A 17 48.04 -11.46 24.82
N PHE A 18 48.04 -10.22 25.29
CA PHE A 18 49.02 -9.76 26.27
C PHE A 18 48.95 -10.57 27.57
N LEU A 19 47.73 -10.79 28.12
CA LEU A 19 47.54 -11.61 29.32
C LEU A 19 47.95 -13.07 29.10
N VAL A 20 47.65 -13.65 27.93
CA VAL A 20 48.05 -15.02 27.57
C VAL A 20 49.58 -15.12 27.47
N ILE A 21 50.23 -14.21 26.74
CA ILE A 21 51.69 -14.22 26.56
C ILE A 21 52.40 -14.01 27.89
N ALA A 22 51.96 -13.04 28.70
CA ALA A 22 52.51 -12.80 30.03
C ALA A 22 52.34 -14.04 30.93
N GLY A 23 51.14 -14.64 30.96
CA GLY A 23 50.90 -15.87 31.69
C GLY A 23 51.82 -17.02 31.25
N VAL A 24 52.00 -17.24 29.95
CA VAL A 24 52.87 -18.29 29.42
C VAL A 24 54.35 -18.05 29.74
N ILE A 25 54.81 -16.80 29.66
CA ILE A 25 56.19 -16.43 30.02
C ILE A 25 56.45 -16.73 31.50
N GLU A 26 55.54 -16.33 32.39
CA GLU A 26 55.66 -16.57 33.83
C GLU A 26 55.56 -18.07 34.18
N ALA A 27 54.68 -18.82 33.50
CA ALA A 27 54.62 -20.27 33.64
C ALA A 27 55.97 -20.93 33.33
N ARG A 28 56.68 -20.43 32.31
CA ARG A 28 58.00 -20.95 31.93
C ARG A 28 59.05 -20.68 33.02
N PHE A 29 59.04 -19.51 33.63
CA PHE A 29 59.95 -19.19 34.75
C PHE A 29 59.67 -20.07 35.97
N ALA A 30 58.41 -20.33 36.29
CA ALA A 30 58.03 -21.25 37.36
C ALA A 30 58.55 -22.68 37.11
N LEU A 31 58.49 -23.17 35.86
CA LEU A 31 59.04 -24.49 35.47
C LEU A 31 60.58 -24.57 35.61
N MET A 32 61.28 -23.43 35.58
CA MET A 32 62.73 -23.37 35.82
C MET A 32 63.11 -23.38 37.30
N GLY A 33 62.15 -23.56 38.22
CA GLY A 33 62.39 -23.63 39.67
C GLY A 33 62.51 -22.28 40.35
N ILE A 34 62.12 -21.20 39.67
CA ILE A 34 62.11 -19.84 40.22
C ILE A 34 60.77 -19.60 40.91
N ASP A 35 60.79 -19.70 42.24
CA ASP A 35 59.82 -19.18 43.21
C ASP A 35 58.30 -19.40 42.98
N LEU A 36 57.65 -20.09 43.94
CA LEU A 36 56.21 -20.41 44.00
C LEU A 36 55.26 -19.23 43.67
N PRO A 37 55.50 -17.98 44.10
CA PRO A 37 54.65 -16.82 43.78
C PRO A 37 54.41 -16.58 42.29
N TRP A 38 55.39 -16.83 41.42
CA TRP A 38 55.26 -16.59 39.98
C TRP A 38 54.28 -17.55 39.31
N SER A 39 54.19 -18.78 39.82
CA SER A 39 53.20 -19.76 39.33
C SER A 39 51.76 -19.31 39.58
N LEU A 40 51.50 -18.68 40.74
CA LEU A 40 50.17 -18.15 41.08
C LEU A 40 49.80 -16.95 40.20
N ILE A 41 50.76 -16.06 39.92
CA ILE A 41 50.56 -14.93 39.00
C ILE A 41 50.21 -15.46 37.61
N SER A 42 50.98 -16.42 37.08
CA SER A 42 50.71 -17.07 35.79
C SER A 42 49.29 -17.65 35.72
N ILE A 43 48.90 -18.45 36.72
CA ILE A 43 47.56 -19.06 36.76
C ILE A 43 46.47 -18.00 36.80
N THR A 44 46.68 -16.92 37.57
CA THR A 44 45.72 -15.82 37.67
C THR A 44 45.56 -15.07 36.34
N LEU A 45 46.66 -14.80 35.62
CA LEU A 45 46.62 -14.15 34.31
C LEU A 45 45.88 -15.00 33.26
N LEU A 46 46.15 -16.31 33.23
CA LEU A 46 45.47 -17.23 32.32
C LEU A 46 43.97 -17.38 32.67
N ALA A 47 43.64 -17.45 33.97
CA ALA A 47 42.25 -17.48 34.42
C ALA A 47 41.50 -16.19 34.06
N LEU A 48 42.16 -15.03 34.19
CA LEU A 48 41.60 -13.74 33.78
C LEU A 48 41.41 -13.66 32.26
N ALA A 49 42.39 -14.13 31.48
CA ALA A 49 42.27 -14.20 30.02
C ALA A 49 41.11 -15.12 29.60
N TYR A 50 40.97 -16.28 30.24
CA TYR A 50 39.84 -17.18 30.01
C TYR A 50 38.50 -16.53 30.37
N LEU A 51 38.41 -15.80 31.49
CA LEU A 51 37.19 -15.10 31.88
C LEU A 51 36.84 -13.97 30.90
N ILE A 52 37.83 -13.21 30.43
CA ILE A 52 37.63 -12.21 29.38
C ILE A 52 37.13 -12.87 28.09
N TRP A 53 37.68 -14.01 27.71
CA TRP A 53 37.21 -14.77 26.56
C TRP A 53 35.78 -15.25 26.72
N ASP A 54 35.50 -15.99 27.80
CA ASP A 54 34.22 -16.66 28.05
C ASP A 54 33.06 -15.66 28.16
N VAL A 55 33.27 -14.58 28.91
CA VAL A 55 32.23 -13.55 29.09
C VAL A 55 32.22 -12.52 27.97
N GLY A 56 33.39 -12.22 27.41
CA GLY A 56 33.56 -11.20 26.39
C GLY A 56 33.16 -11.64 25.00
N LYS A 57 33.15 -12.96 24.71
CA LYS A 57 32.79 -13.45 23.39
C LYS A 57 31.30 -13.17 23.10
N LYS A 58 31.05 -12.29 22.14
CA LYS A 58 29.72 -11.96 21.61
C LYS A 58 29.67 -12.35 20.15
N ASN A 59 28.66 -13.12 19.77
CA ASN A 59 28.39 -13.45 18.37
C ASN A 59 27.30 -12.53 17.83
N VAL A 60 27.57 -11.88 16.71
CA VAL A 60 26.57 -11.17 15.89
C VAL A 60 26.17 -12.14 14.79
N PRO A 61 24.96 -12.74 14.86
CA PRO A 61 24.58 -13.81 13.97
C PRO A 61 24.35 -13.28 12.54
N ALA A 62 24.76 -14.06 11.54
CA ALA A 62 24.56 -13.75 10.12
C ALA A 62 23.14 -14.07 9.61
N SER A 63 22.37 -14.88 10.36
CA SER A 63 21.01 -15.26 9.97
C SER A 63 20.06 -15.20 11.18
N PRO A 64 19.05 -14.30 11.19
CA PRO A 64 18.81 -13.24 10.18
C PRO A 64 19.96 -12.21 10.18
N PRO A 65 20.10 -11.37 9.13
CA PRO A 65 21.17 -10.37 9.08
C PRO A 65 21.07 -9.42 10.28
N HIS A 66 22.16 -9.31 11.04
CA HIS A 66 22.29 -8.38 12.16
C HIS A 66 23.46 -7.44 11.94
N LYS A 67 23.33 -6.22 12.46
CA LYS A 67 24.45 -5.33 12.70
C LYS A 67 24.55 -5.08 14.20
N ALA A 68 25.74 -4.82 14.70
CA ALA A 68 25.92 -4.48 16.11
C ALA A 68 26.41 -3.04 16.26
N VAL A 69 25.79 -2.28 17.16
CA VAL A 69 26.31 -0.97 17.54
C VAL A 69 27.19 -1.10 18.76
N LEU A 70 28.41 -0.62 18.64
CA LEU A 70 29.37 -0.55 19.73
C LEU A 70 28.96 0.50 20.75
N THR A 71 28.90 0.11 22.02
CA THR A 71 28.66 1.02 23.14
C THR A 71 29.88 1.10 24.04
N PHE A 72 30.17 2.30 24.52
CA PHE A 72 31.25 2.55 25.46
C PHE A 72 30.68 3.20 26.72
N TRP A 73 30.82 2.52 27.85
CA TRP A 73 30.27 2.91 29.15
C TRP A 73 28.74 3.10 29.14
N GLY A 74 28.05 2.30 28.32
CA GLY A 74 26.60 2.39 28.13
C GLY A 74 26.17 3.56 27.23
N ASN A 75 27.10 4.45 26.86
CA ASN A 75 26.83 5.47 25.87
C ASN A 75 26.95 4.87 24.47
N ARG A 76 25.95 5.20 23.64
CA ARG A 76 25.92 4.86 22.22
C ARG A 76 26.70 5.84 21.36
N THR A 77 27.24 6.91 21.95
CA THR A 77 28.04 7.89 21.23
C THR A 77 29.45 7.33 21.04
N GLY A 78 30.03 7.56 19.86
CA GLY A 78 31.44 7.26 19.64
C GLY A 78 32.32 8.00 20.64
N TRP A 79 33.54 7.50 20.82
CA TRP A 79 34.52 8.17 21.65
C TRP A 79 34.70 9.62 21.16
N CYS A 80 34.52 10.61 22.04
CA CYS A 80 34.62 12.04 21.72
C CYS A 80 33.54 12.63 20.79
N GLY A 81 32.32 12.08 20.79
CA GLY A 81 31.19 12.64 20.03
C GLY A 81 31.17 12.23 18.56
N GLU A 82 32.01 11.27 18.18
CA GLU A 82 32.01 10.69 16.84
C GLU A 82 30.79 9.79 16.58
N LYS A 83 30.52 9.52 15.30
CA LYS A 83 29.53 8.52 14.89
C LYS A 83 29.90 7.17 15.52
N PRO A 84 28.95 6.43 16.08
CA PRO A 84 29.24 5.14 16.67
C PRO A 84 29.65 4.13 15.61
N VAL A 85 30.46 3.17 16.06
CA VAL A 85 30.99 2.11 15.21
C VAL A 85 29.91 1.05 15.05
N VAL A 86 29.45 0.87 13.82
CA VAL A 86 28.59 -0.24 13.42
C VAL A 86 29.49 -1.39 13.00
N LEU A 87 29.27 -2.56 13.58
CA LEU A 87 30.00 -3.79 13.29
C LEU A 87 29.12 -4.74 12.49
N ASP A 88 29.74 -5.41 11.54
CA ASP A 88 29.13 -6.47 10.74
C ASP A 88 28.97 -7.76 11.56
N GLU A 89 28.44 -8.79 10.93
CA GLU A 89 28.25 -10.12 11.49
C GLU A 89 29.60 -10.75 11.86
N GLY A 90 29.62 -11.59 12.89
CA GLY A 90 30.84 -12.30 13.33
C GLY A 90 31.02 -12.41 14.83
N ASP A 91 32.14 -13.03 15.22
CA ASP A 91 32.56 -13.16 16.61
C ASP A 91 33.41 -11.96 17.02
N TYR A 92 33.00 -11.29 18.10
CA TYR A 92 33.70 -10.16 18.69
C TYR A 92 34.05 -10.46 20.14
N LEU A 93 35.25 -10.08 20.54
CA LEU A 93 35.66 -10.12 21.93
C LEU A 93 35.42 -8.74 22.55
N MET A 94 34.54 -8.68 23.53
CA MET A 94 34.10 -7.46 24.20
C MET A 94 34.58 -7.44 25.64
N MET A 95 34.82 -6.25 26.19
CA MET A 95 35.13 -6.09 27.60
C MET A 95 33.89 -5.56 28.31
N ALA A 96 33.01 -6.41 28.83
CA ALA A 96 31.78 -5.94 29.48
C ALA A 96 32.02 -5.36 30.91
N TYR A 97 33.25 -5.44 31.43
CA TYR A 97 33.59 -5.16 32.84
C TYR A 97 34.55 -3.98 33.03
N TRP A 98 34.54 -3.43 34.25
CA TRP A 98 35.41 -2.31 34.64
C TRP A 98 36.90 -2.70 34.54
N PRO A 99 37.78 -1.82 34.03
CA PRO A 99 37.56 -0.38 33.79
C PRO A 99 37.00 0.01 32.42
N PHE A 100 36.80 -0.90 31.48
CA PHE A 100 36.33 -0.55 30.14
C PHE A 100 35.00 -1.25 29.86
N LYS A 101 33.85 -0.59 30.07
CA LYS A 101 32.54 -1.17 29.72
C LYS A 101 32.28 -1.03 28.22
N ILE A 102 32.81 -1.94 27.42
CA ILE A 102 32.59 -2.01 25.97
C ILE A 102 31.62 -3.15 25.67
N ASP A 103 30.43 -2.83 25.15
CA ASP A 103 29.39 -3.83 24.85
C ASP A 103 28.80 -3.64 23.45
N LEU A 104 28.11 -4.65 22.94
CA LEU A 104 27.44 -4.63 21.63
C LEU A 104 25.93 -4.69 21.80
N ILE A 105 25.23 -3.80 21.11
CA ILE A 105 23.78 -3.88 20.94
C ILE A 105 23.53 -4.51 19.56
N PRO A 106 23.15 -5.80 19.48
CA PRO A 106 22.77 -6.41 18.22
C PRO A 106 21.41 -5.86 17.76
N ILE A 107 21.33 -5.54 16.47
CA ILE A 107 20.15 -4.96 15.83
C ILE A 107 19.84 -5.83 14.62
N LYS A 108 18.60 -6.30 14.57
CA LYS A 108 18.08 -7.05 13.43
C LYS A 108 17.89 -6.11 12.26
N VAL A 109 18.56 -6.41 11.14
CA VAL A 109 18.41 -5.68 9.87
C VAL A 109 17.54 -6.52 8.93
N GLU A 110 16.33 -6.83 9.40
CA GLU A 110 15.35 -7.63 8.67
C GLU A 110 14.22 -6.76 8.11
N LYS A 111 13.51 -7.30 7.11
CA LYS A 111 12.27 -6.68 6.60
C LYS A 111 11.21 -6.77 7.69
N ILE A 112 10.75 -5.62 8.14
CA ILE A 112 9.68 -5.48 9.12
C ILE A 112 8.42 -5.11 8.34
N ASN A 113 7.45 -6.03 8.30
CA ASN A 113 6.15 -5.81 7.68
C ASN A 113 5.17 -5.27 8.74
N ARG A 114 4.42 -4.25 8.36
CA ARG A 114 3.28 -3.70 9.09
C ARG A 114 2.08 -3.77 8.16
N ASP A 115 1.22 -4.74 8.41
CA ASP A 115 0.07 -5.01 7.57
C ASP A 115 -1.21 -4.43 8.22
N GLU A 116 -2.16 -4.03 7.39
CA GLU A 116 -3.52 -3.59 7.75
C GLU A 116 -3.58 -2.47 8.80
N ILE A 117 -2.75 -1.43 8.67
CA ILE A 117 -2.80 -0.28 9.59
C ILE A 117 -4.06 0.54 9.30
N PRO A 118 -5.01 0.63 10.27
CA PRO A 118 -6.26 1.30 10.04
C PRO A 118 -6.12 2.80 10.29
N VAL A 119 -6.25 3.59 9.24
CA VAL A 119 -6.37 5.05 9.32
C VAL A 119 -7.85 5.41 9.33
N LYS A 120 -8.38 5.68 10.52
CA LYS A 120 -9.78 6.03 10.75
C LYS A 120 -10.04 7.52 10.57
N ASP A 121 -11.31 7.84 10.34
CA ASP A 121 -11.86 9.20 10.32
C ASP A 121 -11.21 10.11 9.26
N ILE A 122 -10.95 9.57 8.06
CA ILE A 122 -10.56 10.39 6.90
C ILE A 122 -11.82 11.10 6.41
N ILE A 123 -11.87 12.42 6.59
CA ILE A 123 -12.99 13.25 6.14
C ILE A 123 -12.74 13.62 4.68
N CYS A 124 -13.60 13.12 3.80
CA CYS A 124 -13.52 13.39 2.36
C CYS A 124 -14.24 14.68 1.98
N LYS A 125 -13.75 15.37 0.94
CA LYS A 125 -14.39 16.56 0.37
C LYS A 125 -15.80 16.23 -0.14
N SER A 126 -16.79 17.06 0.17
CA SER A 126 -18.11 16.92 -0.44
C SER A 126 -18.11 17.46 -1.86
N SER A 127 -18.69 16.70 -2.80
CA SER A 127 -18.86 17.10 -4.21
C SER A 127 -20.01 18.08 -4.43
N VAL A 128 -20.61 18.61 -3.36
CA VAL A 128 -21.75 19.54 -3.48
C VAL A 128 -21.25 20.80 -4.16
N LYS A 129 -21.66 20.99 -5.42
CA LYS A 129 -21.40 22.22 -6.17
C LYS A 129 -21.99 23.39 -5.41
N ASP A 130 -21.21 24.46 -5.29
CA ASP A 130 -21.60 25.71 -4.64
C ASP A 130 -22.99 26.18 -5.08
N GLU A 131 -23.94 26.15 -4.14
CA GLU A 131 -25.22 26.87 -3.91
C GLU A 131 -26.07 27.44 -5.08
N GLY A 132 -25.81 27.11 -6.36
CA GLY A 132 -26.51 27.72 -7.52
C GLY A 132 -27.54 26.84 -8.23
N GLU A 133 -27.52 25.53 -8.03
CA GLU A 133 -28.41 24.58 -8.72
C GLU A 133 -29.25 23.79 -7.70
N GLU A 134 -30.35 24.39 -7.21
CA GLU A 134 -31.34 23.77 -6.29
C GLU A 134 -32.11 22.58 -6.91
N GLY A 135 -31.60 21.96 -7.97
CA GLY A 135 -32.42 21.17 -8.91
C GLY A 135 -31.88 19.80 -9.27
N ALA A 136 -31.39 19.01 -8.32
CA ALA A 136 -31.42 17.54 -8.34
C ALA A 136 -30.60 17.01 -7.17
N GLY A 137 -31.07 15.96 -6.48
CA GLY A 137 -30.39 15.32 -5.35
C GLY A 137 -29.04 14.71 -5.72
N GLY A 138 -28.01 15.56 -5.88
CA GLY A 138 -26.63 15.15 -6.01
C GLY A 138 -26.17 14.49 -4.71
N ILE A 139 -25.46 13.38 -4.85
CA ILE A 139 -24.82 12.69 -3.74
C ILE A 139 -23.87 13.66 -3.05
N GLU A 140 -23.94 13.76 -1.73
CA GLU A 140 -22.82 14.27 -0.97
C GLU A 140 -21.69 13.23 -1.07
N ALA A 141 -20.76 13.38 -2.02
CA ALA A 141 -19.56 12.51 -2.10
C ALA A 141 -18.54 12.82 -0.98
N GLY A 142 -18.97 13.55 0.05
CA GLY A 142 -18.21 13.82 1.26
C GLY A 142 -18.66 12.86 2.35
N GLY A 143 -17.72 12.36 3.14
CA GLY A 143 -18.04 11.40 4.18
C GLY A 143 -16.80 10.95 4.93
N ARG A 144 -17.02 10.21 6.03
CA ARG A 144 -15.93 9.59 6.79
C ARG A 144 -15.59 8.24 6.17
N VAL A 145 -14.33 8.06 5.86
CA VAL A 145 -13.77 6.83 5.30
C VAL A 145 -12.67 6.34 6.23
N SER A 146 -12.53 5.03 6.34
CA SER A 146 -11.36 4.38 6.94
C SER A 146 -10.51 3.76 5.84
N ALA A 147 -9.20 3.90 5.91
CA ALA A 147 -8.29 3.32 4.93
C ALA A 147 -7.34 2.33 5.61
N PHE A 148 -6.98 1.25 4.92
CA PHE A 148 -6.05 0.23 5.41
C PHE A 148 -4.78 0.31 4.60
N PHE A 149 -3.68 0.64 5.27
CA PHE A 149 -2.39 0.82 4.64
C PHE A 149 -1.41 -0.22 5.18
N SER A 150 -0.60 -0.78 4.29
CA SER A 150 0.42 -1.77 4.62
C SER A 150 1.77 -1.30 4.10
N TYR A 151 2.81 -1.43 4.90
CA TYR A 151 4.16 -1.10 4.47
C TYR A 151 5.22 -2.03 5.05
N THR A 152 6.33 -2.14 4.32
CA THR A 152 7.52 -2.88 4.72
C THR A 152 8.70 -1.92 4.72
N PHE A 153 9.47 -1.93 5.81
CA PHE A 153 10.73 -1.20 5.88
C PHE A 153 11.86 -2.10 6.39
N VAL A 154 13.09 -1.69 6.10
CA VAL A 154 14.33 -2.33 6.57
C VAL A 154 15.18 -1.25 7.24
N PRO A 155 15.79 -1.49 8.40
CA PRO A 155 16.75 -0.55 8.97
C PRO A 155 17.91 -0.29 8.00
N ASP A 156 18.27 0.97 7.78
CA ASP A 156 19.39 1.32 6.91
C ASP A 156 20.71 1.08 7.66
N PRO A 157 21.61 0.19 7.18
CA PRO A 157 22.87 -0.08 7.86
C PRO A 157 23.73 1.17 8.10
N ASP A 158 23.67 2.14 7.17
CA ASP A 158 24.46 3.37 7.22
C ASP A 158 23.90 4.39 8.22
N ARG A 159 22.63 4.23 8.60
CA ARG A 159 21.86 5.14 9.47
C ARG A 159 21.20 4.40 10.63
N ILE A 160 21.84 3.33 11.09
CA ILE A 160 21.25 2.45 12.11
C ILE A 160 21.07 3.14 13.46
N MET A 161 21.74 4.27 13.68
CA MET A 161 21.64 5.04 14.90
C MET A 161 20.35 5.84 14.98
N GLU A 162 19.98 6.47 13.89
CA GLU A 162 18.71 7.14 13.69
C GLU A 162 17.56 6.17 13.97
N TYR A 163 17.69 4.93 13.49
CA TYR A 163 16.75 3.85 13.77
C TYR A 163 16.64 3.50 15.25
N ILE A 164 17.76 3.35 15.95
CA ILE A 164 17.76 3.09 17.40
C ILE A 164 17.19 4.27 18.18
N ASN A 165 17.57 5.50 17.82
CA ASN A 165 17.14 6.72 18.50
C ASN A 165 15.64 6.98 18.30
N SER A 166 15.10 6.55 17.16
CA SER A 166 13.67 6.56 16.84
C SER A 166 12.88 5.47 17.56
N GLY A 167 13.51 4.68 18.45
CA GLY A 167 12.83 3.62 19.19
C GLY A 167 12.74 2.28 18.45
N GLN A 168 13.65 2.03 17.51
CA GLN A 168 13.70 0.80 16.69
C GLN A 168 12.38 0.54 15.96
N ALA A 169 12.04 -0.73 15.71
CA ALA A 169 10.88 -1.13 14.92
C ALA A 169 9.54 -0.61 15.46
N GLU A 170 9.40 -0.50 16.79
CA GLU A 170 8.16 -0.04 17.41
C GLU A 170 8.03 1.47 17.31
N GLY A 171 9.07 2.22 17.66
CA GLY A 171 9.03 3.67 17.61
C GLY A 171 8.98 4.21 16.19
N VAL A 172 9.77 3.64 15.27
CA VAL A 172 9.70 3.96 13.84
C VAL A 172 8.32 3.65 13.28
N GLY A 173 7.75 2.49 13.63
CA GLY A 173 6.39 2.13 13.20
C GLY A 173 5.36 3.18 13.62
N LYS A 174 5.38 3.61 14.89
CA LYS A 174 4.46 4.67 15.38
C LYS A 174 4.63 5.98 14.62
N ILE A 175 5.86 6.42 14.39
CA ILE A 175 6.13 7.67 13.66
C ILE A 175 5.65 7.59 12.21
N LEU A 176 5.86 6.46 11.54
CA LEU A 176 5.36 6.23 10.18
C LEU A 176 3.84 6.17 10.15
N ASP A 177 3.19 5.44 11.07
CA ASP A 177 1.74 5.32 11.16
C ASP A 177 1.09 6.71 11.32
N ASP A 178 1.65 7.56 12.19
CA ASP A 178 1.18 8.94 12.40
C ASP A 178 1.34 9.80 11.14
N ARG A 179 2.49 9.71 10.45
CA ARG A 179 2.74 10.45 9.20
C ARG A 179 1.83 9.99 8.06
N ILE A 180 1.67 8.69 7.88
CA ILE A 180 0.78 8.10 6.87
C ILE A 180 -0.66 8.57 7.14
N ALA A 181 -1.11 8.48 8.39
CA ALA A 181 -2.44 8.92 8.78
C ALA A 181 -2.65 10.41 8.48
N GLU A 182 -1.67 11.26 8.74
CA GLU A 182 -1.75 12.69 8.43
C GLU A 182 -1.83 12.95 6.92
N VAL A 183 -0.99 12.30 6.10
CA VAL A 183 -1.03 12.46 4.63
C VAL A 183 -2.36 12.00 4.06
N LEU A 184 -2.90 10.87 4.52
CA LEU A 184 -4.21 10.37 4.06
C LEU A 184 -5.36 11.28 4.51
N ARG A 185 -5.32 11.84 5.72
CA ARG A 185 -6.30 12.83 6.19
C ARG A 185 -6.27 14.11 5.38
N GLN A 186 -5.07 14.60 5.03
CA GLN A 186 -4.92 15.76 4.16
C GLN A 186 -5.47 15.46 2.77
N SER A 187 -5.10 14.33 2.19
CA SER A 187 -5.58 13.90 0.87
C SER A 187 -7.10 13.80 0.82
N GLY A 188 -7.74 13.31 1.90
CA GLY A 188 -9.19 13.29 2.00
C GLY A 188 -9.84 14.67 1.99
N ARG A 189 -9.22 15.71 2.54
CA ARG A 189 -9.80 17.07 2.47
C ARG A 189 -9.86 17.62 1.06
N ASP A 190 -8.98 17.16 0.19
CA ASP A 190 -8.83 17.67 -1.17
C ASP A 190 -9.63 16.84 -2.20
N HIS A 191 -9.96 15.59 -1.87
CA HIS A 191 -10.56 14.62 -2.80
C HIS A 191 -11.87 14.02 -2.26
N THR A 192 -12.74 13.58 -3.17
CA THR A 192 -13.90 12.76 -2.79
C THR A 192 -13.47 11.33 -2.43
N TRP A 193 -14.32 10.57 -1.73
CA TRP A 193 -13.97 9.18 -1.41
C TRP A 193 -13.81 8.30 -2.66
N GLU A 194 -14.55 8.59 -3.72
CA GLU A 194 -14.48 7.90 -5.01
C GLU A 194 -13.12 8.15 -5.67
N GLU A 195 -12.71 9.42 -5.73
CA GLU A 195 -11.39 9.80 -6.24
C GLU A 195 -10.27 9.13 -5.44
N LEU A 196 -10.37 9.08 -4.11
CA LEU A 196 -9.40 8.37 -3.28
C LEU A 196 -9.35 6.88 -3.60
N GLN A 197 -10.51 6.24 -3.78
CA GLN A 197 -10.59 4.81 -4.10
C GLN A 197 -9.99 4.49 -5.48
N PHE A 198 -10.27 5.31 -6.49
CA PHE A 198 -9.74 5.10 -7.84
C PHE A 198 -8.27 5.52 -7.98
N SER A 199 -7.73 6.24 -7.00
CA SER A 199 -6.35 6.75 -7.01
C SER A 199 -5.46 6.09 -5.94
N SER A 200 -5.74 4.84 -5.56
CA SER A 200 -4.97 4.11 -4.54
C SER A 200 -3.45 4.15 -4.77
N ASP A 201 -3.03 3.98 -6.01
CA ASP A 201 -1.61 3.93 -6.37
C ASP A 201 -0.98 5.33 -6.33
N LYS A 202 -1.72 6.35 -6.77
CA LYS A 202 -1.31 7.75 -6.67
C LYS A 202 -1.19 8.19 -5.22
N LEU A 203 -2.12 7.80 -4.36
CA LEU A 203 -2.07 8.06 -2.92
C LEU A 203 -0.91 7.31 -2.26
N THR A 204 -0.67 6.06 -2.63
CA THR A 204 0.48 5.28 -2.15
C THR A 204 1.79 5.98 -2.50
N ALA A 205 1.92 6.45 -3.75
CA ALA A 205 3.06 7.25 -4.17
C ALA A 205 3.14 8.57 -3.40
N LEU A 206 2.04 9.29 -3.20
CA LEU A 206 1.99 10.52 -2.42
C LEU A 206 2.50 10.33 -0.99
N VAL A 207 2.05 9.28 -0.32
CA VAL A 207 2.53 8.90 1.00
C VAL A 207 4.04 8.63 0.98
N LEU A 208 4.52 7.86 0.00
CA LEU A 208 5.94 7.54 -0.13
C LEU A 208 6.81 8.77 -0.40
N VAL A 209 6.40 9.68 -1.27
CA VAL A 209 7.13 10.93 -1.53
C VAL A 209 7.16 11.80 -0.27
N ARG A 210 6.09 11.84 0.53
CA ARG A 210 6.09 12.62 1.78
C ARG A 210 6.95 12.00 2.88
N ILE A 211 7.09 10.68 2.91
CA ILE A 211 7.93 9.97 3.90
C ILE A 211 9.40 9.94 3.48
N CYS A 212 9.66 9.61 2.22
CA CYS A 212 11.00 9.39 1.69
C CYS A 212 11.60 10.65 1.05
N GLY A 213 10.82 11.69 0.79
CA GLY A 213 11.22 12.93 0.09
C GLY A 213 11.67 12.76 -1.36
N GLU A 214 11.88 11.51 -1.81
CA GLU A 214 12.12 11.15 -3.20
C GLU A 214 10.88 11.42 -4.02
N LYS A 215 11.06 12.06 -5.19
CA LYS A 215 9.97 12.41 -6.09
C LYS A 215 9.98 11.51 -7.33
N PRO A 216 8.84 11.28 -7.98
CA PRO A 216 8.78 10.48 -9.20
C PRO A 216 9.59 11.13 -10.33
N VAL A 217 10.27 10.28 -11.10
CA VAL A 217 11.05 10.68 -12.27
C VAL A 217 10.13 10.75 -13.48
N ALA A 218 10.18 11.85 -14.23
CA ALA A 218 9.41 12.00 -15.45
C ALA A 218 9.88 11.01 -16.53
N LEU A 219 8.92 10.41 -17.22
CA LEU A 219 9.18 9.42 -18.27
C LEU A 219 9.07 10.05 -19.65
N LYS A 220 9.86 9.55 -20.61
CA LYS A 220 9.79 10.00 -21.99
C LYS A 220 8.47 9.56 -22.61
N ILE A 221 7.68 10.53 -23.07
CA ILE A 221 6.41 10.29 -23.75
C ILE A 221 6.63 10.47 -25.26
N GLY A 222 6.19 9.49 -26.05
CA GLY A 222 6.20 9.53 -27.51
C GLY A 222 5.17 10.50 -28.07
N ALA A 223 5.26 10.78 -29.37
CA ALA A 223 4.27 11.62 -30.06
C ALA A 223 2.85 11.03 -30.03
N ASP A 224 2.72 9.73 -29.76
CA ASP A 224 1.46 9.01 -29.57
C ASP A 224 0.88 9.13 -28.16
N GLY A 225 1.55 9.86 -27.26
CA GLY A 225 1.16 10.00 -25.86
C GLY A 225 1.49 8.79 -24.99
N LYS A 226 2.19 7.77 -25.53
CA LYS A 226 2.57 6.58 -24.76
C LYS A 226 4.00 6.69 -24.24
N THR A 227 4.26 6.05 -23.11
CA THR A 227 5.59 5.96 -22.52
C THR A 227 6.56 5.20 -23.42
N ILE A 228 7.67 5.81 -23.81
CA ILE A 228 8.73 5.18 -24.60
C ILE A 228 9.48 4.20 -23.71
N ARG A 229 9.51 2.93 -24.14
CA ARG A 229 10.22 1.85 -23.46
C ARG A 229 11.54 1.55 -24.15
N ASP A 230 12.54 1.13 -23.39
CA ASP A 230 13.82 0.65 -23.90
C ASP A 230 13.68 -0.76 -24.51
N HIS A 231 14.80 -1.32 -24.99
CA HIS A 231 14.86 -2.66 -25.58
C HIS A 231 14.59 -3.79 -24.57
N HIS A 232 14.53 -3.49 -23.27
CA HIS A 232 14.13 -4.40 -22.20
C HIS A 232 12.67 -4.20 -21.76
N GLY A 233 11.92 -3.29 -22.39
CA GLY A 233 10.55 -2.96 -22.04
C GLY A 233 10.41 -2.04 -20.81
N LYS A 234 11.51 -1.50 -20.29
CA LYS A 234 11.49 -0.55 -19.17
C LYS A 234 11.24 0.88 -19.67
N PRO A 235 10.41 1.68 -19.00
CA PRO A 235 10.26 3.09 -19.32
C PRO A 235 11.59 3.84 -19.34
N GLN A 236 11.79 4.69 -20.35
CA GLN A 236 12.97 5.57 -20.40
C GLN A 236 12.74 6.85 -19.60
N GLU A 237 13.64 7.15 -18.67
CA GLU A 237 13.63 8.39 -17.88
C GLU A 237 14.01 9.61 -18.75
N ILE A 238 13.37 10.76 -18.51
CA ILE A 238 13.79 12.06 -19.06
C ILE A 238 14.98 12.55 -18.24
N GLY A 239 16.17 12.44 -18.82
CA GLY A 239 17.36 13.09 -18.29
C GLY A 239 17.48 14.53 -18.79
N ILE A 240 17.71 15.47 -17.89
CA ILE A 240 18.12 16.84 -18.19
C ILE A 240 19.64 16.83 -18.37
N ASP A 241 20.11 17.18 -19.57
CA ASP A 241 21.52 17.45 -19.82
C ASP A 241 21.91 18.77 -19.16
N VAL A 242 22.66 18.71 -18.06
CA VAL A 242 23.18 19.89 -17.38
C VAL A 242 24.54 20.25 -18.01
N PRO A 243 24.70 21.44 -18.62
CA PRO A 243 25.96 21.82 -19.24
C PRO A 243 27.11 21.80 -18.22
N GLY A 244 28.13 20.97 -18.46
CA GLY A 244 29.30 20.84 -17.59
C GLY A 244 29.25 19.66 -16.60
N GLU A 245 28.15 18.93 -16.52
CA GLU A 245 28.09 17.66 -15.80
C GLU A 245 27.94 16.50 -16.79
N GLU A 246 28.73 15.45 -16.56
CA GLU A 246 28.68 14.23 -17.38
C GLU A 246 27.44 13.36 -17.06
N LYS A 247 26.67 13.73 -16.02
CA LYS A 247 25.50 13.00 -15.54
C LYS A 247 24.22 13.79 -15.81
N ARG A 248 23.22 13.10 -16.35
CA ARG A 248 21.86 13.63 -16.54
C ARG A 248 21.10 13.61 -15.22
N ILE A 249 20.48 14.73 -14.85
CA ILE A 249 19.58 14.80 -13.69
C ILE A 249 18.16 14.45 -14.16
N PRO A 250 17.46 13.50 -13.53
CA PRO A 250 16.07 13.20 -13.90
C PRO A 250 15.17 14.43 -13.70
N ALA A 251 14.30 14.71 -14.67
CA ALA A 251 13.26 15.71 -14.48
C ALA A 251 12.25 15.21 -13.45
N VAL A 252 11.98 16.03 -12.44
CA VAL A 252 11.13 15.66 -11.31
C VAL A 252 9.80 16.40 -11.43
N LYS A 253 8.69 15.68 -11.26
CA LYS A 253 7.33 16.25 -11.30
C LYS A 253 6.67 16.23 -9.92
N GLU A 254 5.72 17.13 -9.71
CA GLU A 254 4.76 16.98 -8.61
C GLU A 254 3.83 15.80 -8.92
N ILE A 255 3.46 15.04 -7.88
CA ILE A 255 2.69 13.79 -8.03
C ILE A 255 1.32 14.05 -8.67
N GLU A 256 0.77 15.23 -8.46
CA GLU A 256 -0.51 15.64 -9.04
C GLU A 256 -0.47 15.63 -10.57
N GLU A 257 0.69 15.92 -11.16
CA GLU A 257 0.94 16.00 -12.61
C GLU A 257 1.45 14.69 -13.22
N CYS A 258 1.71 13.67 -12.40
CA CYS A 258 2.27 12.40 -12.85
C CYS A 258 1.22 11.54 -13.55
N THR A 259 1.61 10.87 -14.63
CA THR A 259 0.77 9.87 -15.29
C THR A 259 0.73 8.56 -14.49
N VAL A 260 -0.24 7.69 -14.79
CA VAL A 260 -0.35 6.37 -14.15
C VAL A 260 0.93 5.55 -14.37
N ASP A 261 1.48 5.55 -15.60
CA ASP A 261 2.74 4.87 -15.92
C ASP A 261 3.93 5.41 -15.10
N GLU A 262 4.00 6.72 -14.87
CA GLU A 262 5.06 7.36 -14.06
C GLU A 262 4.96 6.92 -12.59
N ILE A 263 3.73 6.82 -12.06
CA ILE A 263 3.45 6.36 -10.70
C ILE A 263 3.78 4.88 -10.54
N GLU A 264 3.32 4.02 -11.45
CA GLU A 264 3.62 2.59 -11.44
C GLU A 264 5.13 2.34 -11.52
N TYR A 265 5.82 3.05 -12.42
CA TYR A 265 7.28 2.96 -12.53
C TYR A 265 7.98 3.39 -11.24
N PHE A 266 7.52 4.47 -10.61
CA PHE A 266 8.06 4.94 -9.33
C PHE A 266 7.89 3.88 -8.23
N LEU A 267 6.70 3.27 -8.11
CA LEU A 267 6.42 2.21 -7.13
C LEU A 267 7.24 0.93 -7.41
N ASP A 268 7.38 0.52 -8.67
CA ASP A 268 8.21 -0.63 -9.06
C ASP A 268 9.70 -0.39 -8.75
N LYS A 269 10.18 0.84 -8.97
CA LYS A 269 11.56 1.24 -8.66
C LYS A 269 11.86 1.13 -7.16
N ILE A 270 10.89 1.42 -6.29
CA ILE A 270 11.00 1.22 -4.83
C ILE A 270 11.20 -0.24 -4.51
N HIS A 271 10.38 -1.11 -5.11
CA HIS A 271 10.42 -2.54 -4.86
C HIS A 271 11.72 -3.18 -5.36
N THR A 272 12.22 -2.75 -6.52
CA THR A 272 13.38 -3.35 -7.20
C THR A 272 14.73 -2.84 -6.68
N ASN A 273 14.84 -1.57 -6.28
CA ASN A 273 16.11 -0.98 -5.82
C ASN A 273 16.43 -1.23 -4.34
N GLY A 274 15.66 -2.09 -3.66
CA GLY A 274 15.85 -2.35 -2.23
C GLY A 274 15.30 -1.25 -1.31
N GLY A 275 14.40 -0.41 -1.83
CA GLY A 275 13.73 0.68 -1.10
C GLY A 275 14.40 2.05 -1.19
N TYR A 276 13.66 3.09 -0.80
CA TYR A 276 14.20 4.45 -0.64
C TYR A 276 14.51 4.74 0.83
N THR A 277 15.60 5.45 1.05
CA THR A 277 15.97 5.98 2.37
C THR A 277 14.95 7.02 2.80
N ASP A 278 14.59 7.00 4.08
CA ASP A 278 13.63 7.95 4.63
C ASP A 278 14.22 9.37 4.79
N VAL A 279 13.38 10.40 4.64
CA VAL A 279 13.76 11.81 4.87
C VAL A 279 13.42 12.28 6.28
N ALA A 280 12.77 11.42 7.05
CA ALA A 280 12.36 11.70 8.42
C ALA A 280 13.48 11.50 9.46
N ASP A 281 14.68 11.17 9.00
CA ASP A 281 15.81 10.78 9.82
C ASP A 281 15.51 9.65 10.81
N LEU A 282 14.73 8.67 10.36
CA LEU A 282 14.37 7.44 11.05
C LEU A 282 15.38 6.31 10.81
N GLY A 283 16.27 6.45 9.83
CA GLY A 283 17.33 5.48 9.58
C GLY A 283 16.81 4.16 8.99
N ILE A 284 15.85 4.25 8.08
CA ILE A 284 15.22 3.10 7.42
C ILE A 284 15.20 3.27 5.90
N LYS A 285 14.96 2.15 5.22
CA LYS A 285 14.58 2.08 3.82
C LYS A 285 13.17 1.52 3.71
N VAL A 286 12.26 2.27 3.09
CA VAL A 286 10.90 1.79 2.80
C VAL A 286 10.96 0.96 1.53
N VAL A 287 10.67 -0.33 1.64
CA VAL A 287 10.81 -1.32 0.56
C VAL A 287 9.50 -1.60 -0.13
N ARG A 288 8.37 -1.47 0.58
CA ARG A 288 7.02 -1.68 0.04
C ARG A 288 6.07 -0.75 0.78
N ALA A 289 5.11 -0.21 0.05
CA ALA A 289 3.95 0.43 0.63
C ALA A 289 2.76 0.17 -0.29
N ASN A 290 1.58 -0.06 0.29
CA ASN A 290 0.37 -0.28 -0.46
C ASN A 290 -0.85 0.17 0.34
N LEU A 291 -1.78 0.83 -0.36
CA LEU A 291 -3.10 1.11 0.16
C LEU A 291 -4.03 -0.04 -0.23
N GLU A 292 -4.41 -0.88 0.73
CA GLU A 292 -5.08 -2.14 0.43
C GLU A 292 -6.57 -1.98 0.12
N ARG A 293 -7.28 -1.27 1.01
CA ARG A 293 -8.72 -1.08 0.88
C ARG A 293 -9.20 0.17 1.62
N PHE A 294 -10.35 0.65 1.18
CA PHE A 294 -11.13 1.66 1.88
C PHE A 294 -12.41 1.02 2.43
N GLU A 295 -12.77 1.41 3.65
CA GLU A 295 -14.05 1.10 4.27
C GLU A 295 -14.85 2.39 4.43
N LEU A 296 -16.00 2.44 3.74
CA LEU A 296 -16.93 3.55 3.85
C LEU A 296 -17.68 3.46 5.18
N GLY A 297 -17.90 4.60 5.84
CA GLY A 297 -18.81 4.68 6.98
C GLY A 297 -20.22 4.21 6.59
N GLU A 298 -20.98 3.67 7.54
CA GLU A 298 -22.31 3.08 7.28
C GLU A 298 -23.26 4.05 6.56
N ASP A 299 -23.23 5.33 6.91
CA ASP A 299 -24.08 6.35 6.31
C ASP A 299 -23.73 6.59 4.84
N LEU A 300 -22.44 6.68 4.53
CA LEU A 300 -21.94 6.86 3.17
C LEU A 300 -22.21 5.63 2.31
N LYS A 301 -22.09 4.43 2.89
CA LYS A 301 -22.44 3.17 2.21
C LYS A 301 -23.91 3.14 1.81
N LYS A 302 -24.83 3.52 2.71
CA LYS A 302 -26.27 3.61 2.41
C LYS A 302 -26.56 4.67 1.33
N ALA A 303 -25.88 5.82 1.39
CA ALA A 303 -26.02 6.87 0.38
C ALA A 303 -25.56 6.37 -1.00
N ALA A 304 -24.37 5.76 -1.08
CA ALA A 304 -23.82 5.20 -2.32
C ALA A 304 -24.71 4.08 -2.90
N GLU A 305 -25.23 3.19 -2.06
CA GLU A 305 -26.16 2.13 -2.48
C GLU A 305 -27.48 2.69 -3.03
N ASN A 306 -28.05 3.71 -2.38
CA ASN A 306 -29.28 4.35 -2.84
C ASN A 306 -29.08 5.00 -4.22
N VAL A 307 -27.93 5.63 -4.45
CA VAL A 307 -27.62 6.28 -5.73
C VAL A 307 -27.33 5.25 -6.81
N ALA A 308 -26.57 4.21 -6.49
CA ALA A 308 -26.34 3.11 -7.43
C ALA A 308 -27.67 2.50 -7.88
N ARG A 309 -28.61 2.30 -6.94
CA ARG A 309 -29.97 1.85 -7.24
C ARG A 309 -30.73 2.86 -8.13
N GLU A 310 -30.72 4.14 -7.81
CA GLU A 310 -31.40 5.17 -8.60
C GLU A 310 -30.82 5.28 -10.03
N GLN A 311 -29.49 5.23 -10.18
CA GLN A 311 -28.84 5.23 -11.49
C GLN A 311 -29.17 3.96 -12.28
N GLN A 312 -29.26 2.81 -11.61
CA GLN A 312 -29.67 1.56 -12.23
C GLN A 312 -31.13 1.64 -12.71
N GLU A 313 -32.03 2.20 -11.90
CA GLU A 313 -33.43 2.45 -12.28
C GLU A 313 -33.52 3.40 -13.47
N ARG A 314 -32.82 4.54 -13.44
CA ARG A 314 -32.79 5.49 -14.58
C ARG A 314 -32.23 4.86 -15.86
N ARG A 315 -31.16 4.06 -15.76
CA ARG A 315 -30.60 3.33 -16.91
C ARG A 315 -31.57 2.29 -17.44
N ALA A 316 -32.29 1.59 -16.55
CA ALA A 316 -33.33 0.65 -16.94
C ALA A 316 -34.49 1.37 -17.66
N GLU A 317 -34.94 2.51 -17.16
CA GLU A 317 -35.97 3.34 -17.82
C GLU A 317 -35.54 3.82 -19.21
N VAL A 318 -34.31 4.36 -19.35
CA VAL A 318 -33.78 4.80 -20.64
C VAL A 318 -33.68 3.62 -21.62
N TYR A 319 -33.25 2.45 -21.14
CA TYR A 319 -33.17 1.24 -21.95
C TYR A 319 -34.56 0.73 -22.35
N GLU A 320 -35.53 0.74 -21.44
CA GLU A 320 -36.91 0.37 -21.72
C GLU A 320 -37.55 1.31 -22.74
N ILE A 321 -37.41 2.63 -22.57
CA ILE A 321 -37.90 3.63 -23.51
C ILE A 321 -37.23 3.46 -24.89
N GLY A 322 -35.91 3.26 -24.92
CA GLY A 322 -35.18 3.01 -26.17
C GLY A 322 -35.66 1.75 -26.88
N THR A 323 -35.96 0.69 -26.12
CA THR A 323 -36.50 -0.56 -26.66
C THR A 323 -37.93 -0.39 -27.17
N GLU A 324 -38.78 0.33 -26.44
CA GLU A 324 -40.16 0.66 -26.86
C GLU A 324 -40.16 1.46 -28.16
N LEU A 325 -39.30 2.47 -28.29
CA LEU A 325 -39.17 3.28 -29.50
C LEU A 325 -38.66 2.44 -30.68
N ALA A 326 -37.67 1.59 -30.48
CA ALA A 326 -37.16 0.71 -31.54
C ALA A 326 -38.22 -0.29 -32.03
N GLN A 327 -39.04 -0.82 -31.13
CA GLN A 327 -40.18 -1.67 -31.50
C GLN A 327 -41.28 -0.86 -32.21
N ALA A 328 -41.54 0.38 -31.77
CA ALA A 328 -42.56 1.24 -32.35
C ALA A 328 -42.20 1.62 -33.78
N GLN A 329 -40.92 1.88 -34.05
CA GLN A 329 -40.43 2.14 -35.39
C GLN A 329 -40.63 0.94 -36.31
N LYS A 330 -40.33 -0.28 -35.84
CA LYS A 330 -40.59 -1.51 -36.61
C LYS A 330 -42.07 -1.68 -36.95
N LEU A 331 -42.97 -1.43 -36.00
CA LEU A 331 -44.42 -1.49 -36.25
C LEU A 331 -44.86 -0.40 -37.24
N LEU A 332 -44.32 0.81 -37.13
CA LEU A 332 -44.61 1.90 -38.05
C LEU A 332 -44.24 1.50 -39.49
N ASP A 333 -43.05 0.93 -39.69
CA ASP A 333 -42.59 0.45 -41.00
C ASP A 333 -43.50 -0.66 -41.57
N GLU A 334 -44.04 -1.54 -40.71
CA GLU A 334 -45.02 -2.55 -41.09
C GLU A 334 -46.35 -1.93 -41.54
N TYR A 335 -46.86 -0.91 -40.83
CA TYR A 335 -48.09 -0.20 -41.23
C TYR A 335 -47.93 0.55 -42.54
N VAL A 336 -46.78 1.22 -42.74
CA VAL A 336 -46.45 1.91 -43.99
C VAL A 336 -46.41 0.91 -45.16
N LYS A 337 -45.81 -0.26 -44.99
CA LYS A 337 -45.81 -1.34 -46.00
C LYS A 337 -47.22 -1.86 -46.32
N ALA A 338 -48.13 -1.84 -45.34
CA ALA A 338 -49.52 -2.25 -45.51
C ALA A 338 -50.43 -1.15 -46.10
N GLY A 339 -49.91 0.06 -46.35
CA GLY A 339 -50.68 1.20 -46.86
C GLY A 339 -51.57 1.87 -45.80
N LEU A 340 -51.29 1.66 -44.51
CA LEU A 340 -52.00 2.27 -43.40
C LEU A 340 -51.20 3.46 -42.85
N SER A 341 -51.83 4.62 -42.72
CA SER A 341 -51.22 5.78 -42.07
C SER A 341 -51.44 5.71 -40.55
N LYS A 342 -50.41 5.30 -39.80
CA LYS A 342 -50.36 5.45 -38.33
C LYS A 342 -49.22 6.38 -37.93
N THR A 343 -49.34 7.03 -36.78
CA THR A 343 -48.25 7.83 -36.21
C THR A 343 -47.32 6.95 -35.36
N LEU A 344 -46.11 7.43 -35.09
CA LEU A 344 -45.18 6.77 -34.16
C LEU A 344 -45.79 6.67 -32.74
N GLU A 345 -46.51 7.72 -32.31
CA GLU A 345 -47.22 7.75 -31.03
C GLU A 345 -48.25 6.63 -30.92
N ASP A 346 -49.04 6.39 -31.97
CA ASP A 346 -50.00 5.29 -32.03
C ASP A 346 -49.30 3.92 -31.90
N CYS A 347 -48.13 3.78 -32.52
CA CYS A 347 -47.34 2.54 -32.46
C CYS A 347 -46.74 2.31 -31.07
N VAL A 348 -46.27 3.36 -30.38
CA VAL A 348 -45.82 3.29 -28.98
C VAL A 348 -46.98 2.89 -28.06
N MET A 349 -48.16 3.51 -28.24
CA MET A 349 -49.35 3.18 -27.45
C MET A 349 -49.82 1.74 -27.68
N GLU A 350 -49.74 1.23 -28.92
CA GLU A 350 -50.04 -0.16 -29.26
C GLU A 350 -49.08 -1.14 -28.57
N ILE A 351 -47.77 -0.83 -28.53
CA ILE A 351 -46.76 -1.65 -27.82
C ILE A 351 -47.02 -1.67 -26.33
N ARG A 352 -47.27 -0.50 -25.73
CA ARG A 352 -47.61 -0.41 -24.31
C ARG A 352 -48.85 -1.22 -23.99
N ARG A 353 -49.89 -1.12 -24.82
CA ARG A 353 -51.10 -1.95 -24.69
C ARG A 353 -50.79 -3.45 -24.78
N ARG A 354 -49.94 -3.89 -25.71
CA ARG A 354 -49.51 -5.30 -25.83
C ARG A 354 -48.68 -5.74 -24.61
N LYS A 355 -47.80 -4.88 -24.09
CA LYS A 355 -46.99 -5.14 -22.88
C LYS A 355 -47.89 -5.28 -21.65
N THR A 356 -48.82 -4.35 -21.44
CA THR A 356 -49.83 -4.43 -20.38
C THR A 356 -50.73 -5.65 -20.52
N GLN A 357 -51.06 -6.11 -21.73
CA GLN A 357 -51.83 -7.36 -21.92
C GLN A 357 -51.00 -8.62 -21.59
N ARG A 358 -49.70 -8.62 -21.88
CA ARG A 358 -48.78 -9.73 -21.54
C ARG A 358 -48.52 -9.81 -20.04
N GLU A 359 -48.26 -8.68 -19.41
CA GLU A 359 -48.08 -8.57 -17.95
C GLU A 359 -49.41 -8.74 -17.21
N GLY A 360 -50.50 -8.34 -17.85
CA GLY A 360 -51.87 -8.29 -17.35
C GLY A 360 -52.70 -9.55 -17.59
N GLN A 361 -52.12 -10.74 -17.41
CA GLN A 361 -52.92 -11.90 -17.02
C GLN A 361 -53.37 -11.84 -15.54
N ASN A 362 -53.36 -10.65 -14.90
CA ASN A 362 -54.02 -10.38 -13.61
C ASN A 362 -54.43 -8.91 -13.29
N VAL A 363 -54.31 -7.94 -14.20
CA VAL A 363 -54.77 -6.55 -13.89
C VAL A 363 -56.22 -6.38 -14.35
N LYS A 364 -57.17 -6.55 -13.41
CA LYS A 364 -58.54 -6.08 -13.59
C LYS A 364 -58.51 -4.57 -13.77
N THR A 365 -59.05 -4.11 -14.90
CA THR A 365 -59.36 -2.71 -15.27
C THR A 365 -59.36 -1.72 -14.09
N PHE A 366 -58.32 -0.88 -14.02
CA PHE A 366 -58.35 0.36 -13.23
C PHE A 366 -59.09 1.42 -14.04
N GLU A 367 -60.37 1.62 -13.76
CA GLU A 367 -61.04 2.87 -14.12
C GLU A 367 -60.53 3.94 -13.16
N ILE A 368 -59.77 4.92 -13.66
CA ILE A 368 -59.39 6.12 -12.89
C ILE A 368 -60.47 7.17 -13.16
N PRO A 369 -61.40 7.43 -12.23
CA PRO A 369 -62.38 8.47 -12.41
C PRO A 369 -61.67 9.84 -12.42
N GLY A 370 -61.89 10.61 -13.48
CA GLY A 370 -61.38 11.99 -13.62
C GLY A 370 -60.28 12.22 -14.67
N LEU A 371 -59.68 11.18 -15.26
CA LEU A 371 -58.63 11.35 -16.28
C LEU A 371 -59.15 12.02 -17.58
N ALA A 372 -60.44 11.87 -17.88
CA ALA A 372 -61.08 12.50 -19.04
C ALA A 372 -61.16 14.04 -18.93
N GLU A 373 -61.22 14.60 -17.71
CA GLU A 373 -61.29 16.05 -17.50
C GLU A 373 -59.89 16.70 -17.51
N GLY A 374 -58.85 15.99 -17.10
CA GLY A 374 -57.47 16.50 -17.07
C GLY A 374 -56.80 16.64 -18.45
N LEU A 375 -57.12 15.76 -19.41
CA LEU A 375 -56.53 15.79 -20.75
C LEU A 375 -56.96 17.00 -21.59
N GLY A 376 -58.12 17.60 -21.28
CA GLY A 376 -58.59 18.81 -21.97
C GLY A 376 -57.70 20.05 -21.71
N ALA A 377 -57.05 20.14 -20.55
CA ALA A 377 -56.22 21.29 -20.18
C ALA A 377 -54.84 21.28 -20.86
N ILE A 378 -54.27 20.10 -21.11
CA ILE A 378 -52.93 19.95 -21.74
C ILE A 378 -53.00 20.23 -23.24
N GLY A 379 -54.11 19.89 -23.90
CA GLY A 379 -54.32 20.18 -25.33
C GLY A 379 -54.29 21.68 -25.67
N ALA A 380 -54.76 22.54 -24.75
CA ALA A 380 -54.78 23.98 -24.96
C ALA A 380 -53.39 24.65 -24.87
N MET A 381 -52.44 24.08 -24.12
CA MET A 381 -51.08 24.64 -24.01
C MET A 381 -50.19 24.31 -25.21
N ILE A 382 -50.45 23.22 -25.93
CA ILE A 382 -49.61 22.77 -27.07
C ILE A 382 -49.94 23.56 -28.35
N ALA A 383 -51.16 24.07 -28.50
CA ALA A 383 -51.59 24.80 -29.71
C ALA A 383 -50.90 26.16 -29.93
N ASN A 384 -50.26 26.74 -28.91
CA ASN A 384 -49.73 28.12 -28.98
C ASN A 384 -48.21 28.23 -29.23
N ARG A 385 -47.54 27.17 -29.71
CA ARG A 385 -46.06 27.10 -29.83
C ARG A 385 -45.50 26.79 -31.23
N GLN A 386 -46.26 27.01 -32.30
CA GLN A 386 -45.77 26.80 -33.67
C GLN A 386 -44.83 27.94 -34.12
N GLY A 387 -43.52 27.74 -33.94
CA GLY A 387 -42.47 28.39 -34.71
C GLY A 387 -42.12 27.58 -35.97
N PRO A 388 -41.47 28.20 -36.99
CA PRO A 388 -41.17 27.54 -38.26
C PRO A 388 -40.22 26.34 -38.09
N PRO A 389 -40.41 25.28 -38.90
CA PRO A 389 -39.65 24.03 -38.78
C PRO A 389 -38.17 24.21 -39.15
N PRO A 390 -37.23 23.59 -38.42
CA PRO A 390 -35.81 23.61 -38.76
C PRO A 390 -35.51 22.77 -40.01
N GLU A 391 -34.65 23.30 -40.89
CA GLU A 391 -34.15 22.62 -42.08
C GLU A 391 -33.35 21.37 -41.72
N VAL A 392 -33.75 20.23 -42.29
CA VAL A 392 -33.13 18.91 -42.10
C VAL A 392 -31.87 18.81 -42.96
N LYS A 393 -30.71 18.64 -42.32
CA LYS A 393 -29.45 18.29 -43.00
C LYS A 393 -29.48 16.82 -43.47
N PRO A 394 -28.91 16.50 -44.65
CA PRO A 394 -28.93 15.15 -45.22
C PRO A 394 -28.20 14.13 -44.35
N GLU A 395 -28.84 12.98 -44.16
CA GLU A 395 -28.34 11.84 -43.39
C GLU A 395 -27.08 11.23 -44.04
N PRO A 396 -26.08 10.81 -43.23
CA PRO A 396 -24.92 10.09 -43.72
C PRO A 396 -25.31 8.68 -44.20
N THR A 397 -24.82 8.32 -45.38
CA THR A 397 -24.94 6.99 -45.99
C THR A 397 -24.44 5.88 -45.05
N PRO A 398 -25.16 4.74 -44.95
CA PRO A 398 -24.81 3.65 -44.05
C PRO A 398 -23.45 3.03 -44.42
N SER A 399 -22.59 2.91 -43.41
CA SER A 399 -21.32 2.20 -43.48
C SER A 399 -21.58 0.69 -43.69
N PRO A 400 -20.79 0.00 -44.53
CA PRO A 400 -20.99 -1.42 -44.84
C PRO A 400 -20.91 -2.31 -43.60
N GLU A 401 -21.82 -3.28 -43.51
CA GLU A 401 -21.85 -4.32 -42.48
C GLU A 401 -20.53 -5.12 -42.45
N PRO A 402 -19.94 -5.33 -41.26
CA PRO A 402 -18.75 -6.16 -41.12
C PRO A 402 -19.07 -7.63 -41.43
N GLU A 403 -18.20 -8.26 -42.22
CA GLU A 403 -18.27 -9.69 -42.55
C GLU A 403 -18.24 -10.55 -41.27
N PRO A 404 -19.01 -11.65 -41.23
CA PRO A 404 -19.10 -12.51 -40.06
C PRO A 404 -17.76 -13.21 -39.76
N GLU A 405 -17.18 -12.88 -38.60
CA GLU A 405 -15.99 -13.55 -38.08
C GLU A 405 -16.25 -15.04 -37.88
N THR A 406 -15.37 -15.85 -38.47
CA THR A 406 -15.30 -17.30 -38.33
C THR A 406 -15.24 -17.71 -36.86
N LYS A 407 -16.21 -18.53 -36.43
CA LYS A 407 -16.23 -19.18 -35.11
C LYS A 407 -14.88 -19.89 -34.86
N PRO A 408 -14.18 -19.60 -33.75
CA PRO A 408 -12.98 -20.35 -33.37
C PRO A 408 -13.33 -21.82 -33.11
N GLU A 409 -12.49 -22.71 -33.64
CA GLU A 409 -12.58 -24.15 -33.40
C GLU A 409 -12.49 -24.46 -31.89
N PRO A 410 -13.22 -25.47 -31.40
CA PRO A 410 -13.25 -25.82 -29.98
C PRO A 410 -11.85 -26.26 -29.51
N VAL A 411 -11.32 -25.50 -28.54
CA VAL A 411 -10.10 -25.84 -27.82
C VAL A 411 -10.33 -27.18 -27.08
N PRO A 412 -9.44 -28.18 -27.24
CA PRO A 412 -9.58 -29.48 -26.60
C PRO A 412 -9.67 -29.34 -25.08
N GLU A 413 -10.62 -30.06 -24.48
CA GLU A 413 -10.85 -30.05 -23.03
C GLU A 413 -9.56 -30.40 -22.28
N PRO A 414 -9.19 -29.61 -21.25
CA PRO A 414 -8.01 -29.88 -20.45
C PRO A 414 -8.13 -31.23 -19.76
N THR A 415 -7.11 -32.05 -19.94
CA THR A 415 -6.97 -33.35 -19.27
C THR A 415 -7.11 -33.18 -17.75
N PRO A 416 -7.93 -34.01 -17.08
CA PRO A 416 -8.17 -33.87 -15.66
C PRO A 416 -6.86 -34.01 -14.88
N PRO A 417 -6.61 -33.13 -13.89
CA PRO A 417 -5.39 -33.18 -13.10
C PRO A 417 -5.28 -34.54 -12.38
N PRO A 418 -4.05 -35.10 -12.27
CA PRO A 418 -3.83 -36.37 -11.59
C PRO A 418 -4.36 -36.29 -10.16
N LYS A 419 -5.08 -37.34 -9.75
CA LYS A 419 -5.63 -37.47 -8.40
C LYS A 419 -4.50 -37.28 -7.38
N PRO A 420 -4.67 -36.37 -6.39
CA PRO A 420 -3.67 -36.16 -5.36
C PRO A 420 -3.39 -37.47 -4.61
N GLU A 421 -2.11 -37.81 -4.51
CA GLU A 421 -1.65 -38.95 -3.73
C GLU A 421 -2.10 -38.81 -2.26
N PRO A 422 -2.52 -39.91 -1.62
CA PRO A 422 -3.02 -39.88 -0.25
C PRO A 422 -1.92 -39.38 0.70
N LYS A 423 -2.25 -38.31 1.44
CA LYS A 423 -1.38 -37.78 2.51
C LYS A 423 -1.05 -38.89 3.52
N PRO A 424 0.22 -39.00 3.96
CA PRO A 424 0.63 -39.91 5.02
C PRO A 424 -0.23 -39.72 6.27
N ALA A 425 -0.64 -40.84 6.88
CA ALA A 425 -1.41 -40.84 8.12
C ALA A 425 -0.62 -40.11 9.23
N PRO A 426 -1.29 -39.26 10.04
CA PRO A 426 -0.63 -38.53 11.11
C PRO A 426 -0.05 -39.49 12.15
N GLU A 427 1.22 -39.27 12.50
CA GLU A 427 1.87 -39.94 13.63
C GLU A 427 1.14 -39.63 14.95
N PRO A 428 1.03 -40.62 15.87
CA PRO A 428 0.30 -40.47 17.11
C PRO A 428 0.92 -39.41 18.02
N GLU A 429 0.11 -38.40 18.38
CA GLU A 429 0.46 -37.33 19.32
C GLU A 429 0.94 -37.91 20.67
N GLN A 430 2.18 -37.60 21.02
CA GLN A 430 2.70 -37.87 22.36
C GLN A 430 2.02 -36.95 23.37
N SER A 431 1.23 -37.57 24.25
CA SER A 431 0.57 -36.99 25.41
C SER A 431 1.57 -36.20 26.28
N HIS A 432 1.55 -34.87 26.19
CA HIS A 432 2.23 -34.00 27.15
C HIS A 432 1.42 -33.88 28.46
N LYS A 433 1.99 -34.48 29.50
CA LYS A 433 1.51 -34.50 30.89
C LYS A 433 1.47 -33.08 31.48
N LYS A 434 0.27 -32.52 31.67
CA LYS A 434 0.04 -31.23 32.35
C LYS A 434 0.56 -31.25 33.79
N THR A 435 1.68 -30.58 34.04
CA THR A 435 2.11 -30.20 35.40
C THR A 435 1.30 -28.98 35.86
N ARG A 436 0.44 -29.22 36.85
CA ARG A 436 -0.38 -28.25 37.58
C ARG A 436 0.51 -27.32 38.42
N ARG A 437 0.85 -26.13 37.89
CA ARG A 437 1.46 -25.05 38.68
C ARG A 437 0.37 -24.28 39.44
N LYS A 438 0.45 -24.33 40.78
CA LYS A 438 -0.32 -23.50 41.72
C LYS A 438 -0.08 -22.02 41.42
N ARG A 439 -1.12 -21.29 41.01
CA ARG A 439 -1.14 -19.82 41.06
C ARG A 439 -1.28 -19.39 42.53
N GLY A 440 -0.23 -18.77 43.05
CA GLY A 440 -0.25 -18.04 44.31
C GLY A 440 -1.09 -16.77 44.18
N GLY A 441 -1.88 -16.48 45.20
CA GLY A 441 -2.78 -15.34 45.28
C GLY A 441 -2.04 -14.01 45.30
N GLN A 442 -2.53 -13.06 44.51
CA GLN A 442 -2.14 -11.66 44.57
C GLN A 442 -3.18 -10.91 45.39
N LYS A 443 -2.77 -10.46 46.58
CA LYS A 443 -3.56 -9.61 47.48
C LYS A 443 -3.88 -8.29 46.76
N LYS A 444 -5.18 -7.97 46.65
CA LYS A 444 -5.67 -6.61 46.44
C LYS A 444 -5.29 -5.75 47.65
N GLN A 445 -4.43 -4.75 47.47
CA GLN A 445 -4.40 -3.60 48.36
C GLN A 445 -5.44 -2.60 47.84
N GLY A 446 -6.42 -2.31 48.68
CA GLY A 446 -7.33 -1.18 48.49
C GLY A 446 -6.62 0.10 48.88
N GLY A 447 -6.67 1.09 47.98
CA GLY A 447 -6.52 2.50 48.32
C GLY A 447 -7.92 3.10 48.45
N ARG A 448 -8.18 3.70 49.62
CA ARG A 448 -9.37 4.49 49.93
C ARG A 448 -8.86 5.86 50.36
N LEU A 449 -9.63 6.88 49.98
CA LEU A 449 -9.52 8.33 50.26
C LEU A 449 -8.65 9.11 49.29
#